data_AF-A0A920MS81-F1
#
_entry.id   AF-A0A920MS81-F1
#
_cell.length_a   1.000
_cell.length_b   1.000
_cell.length_c   1.000
_cell.angle_alpha   90.00
_cell.angle_beta   90.00
_cell.angle_gamma   90.00
#
_symmetry.space_group_name_H-M   'P 1'
#
loop_
_entity.id
_entity.type
_entity.pdbx_description
1 polymer ?
#
loop_
_entity_poly.entity_id
_entity_poly.type
_entity_poly.pdbx_seq_one_letter_code
_entity_poly.pdbx_strand_id
1 'polypeptide(L)'
;MIDAAAKYAGYHADMTRTPIIGESTSKHEEIYSIVKESQQRACDAAKAGVPCKKVDSVARDYIREMGYGEYYTHGPGAWTWLEIHTSPRLVHKVIKY
;
A
#
# COMPACT_ATOMS: atom_id res chain seq x y z
N MET A 1 -12.51 6.53 -4.32
CA MET A 1 -11.23 6.47 -3.59
C MET A 1 -10.82 7.89 -3.26
N ILE A 2 -10.36 8.13 -2.05
CA ILE A 2 -9.89 9.43 -1.57
C ILE A 2 -8.47 9.21 -1.09
N ASP A 3 -7.53 9.97 -1.63
CA ASP A 3 -6.15 10.00 -1.18
C ASP A 3 -5.86 11.43 -0.71
N ALA A 4 -5.48 11.58 0.56
CA ALA A 4 -5.44 12.87 1.22
C ALA A 4 -4.22 12.98 2.12
N ALA A 5 -3.65 14.18 2.12
CA ALA A 5 -2.46 14.52 2.89
C ALA A 5 -2.67 15.78 3.72
N ALA A 6 -1.94 15.89 4.82
CA ALA A 6 -1.88 17.09 5.64
C ALA A 6 -0.42 17.39 6.00
N LYS A 7 -0.13 18.66 6.30
CA LYS A 7 1.19 19.09 6.75
C LYS A 7 1.11 19.75 8.12
N TYR A 8 1.95 19.31 9.05
CA TYR A 8 2.05 19.90 10.38
C TYR A 8 3.50 20.04 10.81
N ALA A 9 3.90 21.25 11.22
CA ALA A 9 5.27 21.56 11.66
C ALA A 9 6.37 21.10 10.69
N GLY A 10 6.10 21.11 9.38
CA GLY A 10 7.04 20.66 8.34
C GLY A 10 6.86 19.21 7.90
N TYR A 11 6.19 18.37 8.68
CA TYR A 11 5.99 16.93 8.42
C TYR A 11 4.71 16.67 7.66
N HIS A 12 4.73 15.66 6.79
CA HIS A 12 3.58 15.22 6.00
C HIS A 12 2.90 13.98 6.59
N ALA A 13 1.58 13.96 6.54
CA ALA A 13 0.76 12.76 6.65
C ALA A 13 0.24 12.38 5.25
N ASP A 14 0.07 11.09 4.98
CA ASP A 14 -0.45 10.55 3.72
C ASP A 14 -1.38 9.38 4.03
N MET A 15 -2.61 9.42 3.51
CA MET A 15 -3.63 8.42 3.81
C MET A 15 -4.64 8.28 2.68
N THR A 16 -4.83 7.02 2.29
CA THR A 16 -5.85 6.63 1.33
C THR A 16 -7.02 5.89 1.99
N ARG A 17 -8.25 6.19 1.58
CA ARG A 17 -9.49 5.48 1.95
C ARG A 17 -10.39 5.25 0.75
N THR A 18 -11.14 4.15 0.76
CA THR A 18 -12.07 3.78 -0.32
C THR A 18 -13.49 3.68 0.23
N PRO A 19 -14.17 4.82 0.44
CA PRO A 19 -15.57 4.80 0.87
C PRO A 19 -16.49 4.34 -0.26
N ILE A 20 -17.67 3.84 0.12
CA ILE A 20 -18.80 3.55 -0.79
C ILE A 20 -19.93 4.52 -0.45
N ILE A 21 -20.59 5.05 -1.49
CA ILE A 21 -21.81 5.84 -1.36
C ILE A 21 -22.96 4.94 -1.82
N GLY A 22 -23.92 4.68 -0.92
CA GLY A 22 -24.96 3.68 -1.14
C GLY A 22 -24.52 2.28 -0.68
N GLU A 23 -24.98 1.25 -1.38
CA GLU A 23 -24.70 -0.15 -1.04
C GLU A 23 -23.50 -0.72 -1.81
N SER A 24 -22.75 -1.61 -1.15
CA SER A 24 -21.70 -2.38 -1.78
C SER A 24 -22.28 -3.49 -2.67
N THR A 25 -21.54 -3.86 -3.70
CA THR A 25 -21.77 -5.11 -4.42
C THR A 25 -20.87 -6.19 -3.81
N SER A 26 -21.18 -7.47 -4.04
CA SER A 26 -20.29 -8.57 -3.66
C SER A 26 -18.87 -8.39 -4.22
N LYS A 27 -18.76 -7.81 -5.43
CA LYS A 27 -17.45 -7.54 -6.05
C LYS A 27 -16.68 -6.42 -5.35
N HIS A 28 -17.38 -5.38 -4.88
CA HIS A 28 -16.76 -4.33 -4.07
C HIS A 28 -16.18 -4.91 -2.76
N GLU A 29 -16.95 -5.75 -2.08
CA GLU A 29 -16.54 -6.39 -0.82
C GLU A 29 -15.38 -7.36 -1.01
N GLU A 30 -15.41 -8.16 -2.08
CA GLU A 30 -14.33 -9.07 -2.45
C GLU A 30 -13.01 -8.31 -2.65
N ILE A 31 -13.01 -7.32 -3.54
CA ILE A 31 -11.80 -6.56 -3.88
C ILE A 31 -11.29 -5.77 -2.67
N TYR A 32 -12.19 -5.11 -1.94
CA TYR A 32 -11.80 -4.35 -0.74
C TYR A 32 -11.19 -5.26 0.33
N SER A 33 -11.76 -6.45 0.55
CA SER A 33 -11.25 -7.42 1.53
C SER A 33 -9.86 -7.92 1.13
N ILE A 34 -9.62 -8.20 -0.16
CA ILE A 34 -8.29 -8.59 -0.67
C ILE A 34 -7.27 -7.47 -0.42
N VAL A 35 -7.61 -6.22 -0.76
CA VAL A 35 -6.70 -5.08 -0.55
C VAL A 35 -6.42 -4.87 0.94
N LYS A 36 -7.44 -4.96 1.79
CA LYS A 36 -7.31 -4.80 3.25
C LYS A 36 -6.43 -5.88 3.86
N GLU A 37 -6.65 -7.14 3.50
CA GLU A 37 -5.85 -8.27 3.97
C GLU A 37 -4.40 -8.18 3.46
N SER A 38 -4.20 -7.81 2.19
CA SER A 38 -2.87 -7.54 1.62
C SER A 38 -2.10 -6.48 2.41
N GLN A 39 -2.77 -5.39 2.77
CA GLN A 39 -2.20 -4.29 3.54
C GLN A 39 -1.85 -4.73 4.97
N GLN A 40 -2.75 -5.46 5.64
CA GLN A 40 -2.48 -5.97 6.99
C GLN A 40 -1.28 -6.92 7.00
N ARG A 41 -1.19 -7.86 6.05
CA ARG A 41 -0.05 -8.77 5.92
C ARG A 41 1.27 -8.04 5.71
N ALA A 42 1.28 -6.98 4.91
CA ALA A 42 2.46 -6.15 4.72
C ALA A 42 2.85 -5.40 6.00
N CYS A 43 1.88 -4.86 6.75
CA CYS A 43 2.12 -4.24 8.05
C CYS A 43 2.71 -5.24 9.06
N ASP A 44 2.17 -6.45 9.13
CA ASP A 44 2.65 -7.50 10.05
C ASP A 44 4.05 -8.01 9.69
N ALA A 45 4.40 -7.98 8.40
CA ALA A 45 5.73 -8.32 7.92
C ALA A 45 6.78 -7.21 8.18
N ALA A 46 6.34 -5.97 8.39
CA ALA A 46 7.21 -4.82 8.57
C ALA A 46 7.82 -4.81 9.98
N LYS A 47 9.13 -5.07 10.07
CA LYS A 47 9.90 -4.98 11.30
C LYS A 47 11.34 -4.54 10.99
N ALA A 48 12.05 -4.08 12.03
CA ALA A 48 13.45 -3.68 11.91
C ALA A 48 14.30 -4.81 11.27
N GLY A 49 15.13 -4.43 10.30
CA GLY A 49 16.01 -5.35 9.58
C GLY A 49 15.35 -6.14 8.44
N VAL A 50 14.02 -6.07 8.25
CA VAL A 50 13.36 -6.70 7.09
C VAL A 50 13.56 -5.83 5.83
N PRO A 51 14.06 -6.40 4.72
CA PRO A 51 14.20 -5.66 3.47
C PRO A 51 12.85 -5.16 2.95
N CYS A 52 12.78 -3.91 2.47
CA CYS A 52 11.55 -3.33 1.90
C CYS A 52 10.96 -4.17 0.74
N LYS A 53 11.82 -4.81 -0.06
CA LYS A 53 11.40 -5.75 -1.11
C LYS A 53 10.59 -6.93 -0.58
N LYS A 54 10.87 -7.39 0.64
CA LYS A 54 10.18 -8.53 1.27
C LYS A 54 8.77 -8.12 1.71
N VAL A 55 8.61 -6.89 2.20
CA VAL A 55 7.31 -6.31 2.54
C VAL A 55 6.44 -6.15 1.28
N ASP A 56 7.02 -5.65 0.17
CA ASP A 56 6.33 -5.61 -1.13
C ASP A 56 5.92 -7.01 -1.61
N SER A 57 6.83 -7.98 -1.55
CA SER A 57 6.52 -9.36 -1.96
C SER A 57 5.33 -9.95 -1.20
N VAL A 58 5.22 -9.71 0.11
CA VAL A 58 4.09 -10.23 0.92
C VAL A 58 2.74 -9.72 0.41
N ALA A 59 2.62 -8.43 0.13
CA ALA A 59 1.40 -7.85 -0.45
C ALA A 59 1.17 -8.36 -1.89
N ARG A 60 2.21 -8.27 -2.73
CA ARG A 60 2.15 -8.61 -4.16
C ARG A 60 1.79 -10.07 -4.39
N ASP A 61 2.41 -10.97 -3.63
CA ASP A 61 2.17 -12.41 -3.75
C ASP A 61 0.74 -12.76 -3.35
N TYR A 62 0.22 -12.17 -2.27
CA TYR A 62 -1.17 -12.39 -1.86
C TYR A 62 -2.19 -11.87 -2.88
N ILE A 63 -2.02 -10.66 -3.42
CA ILE A 63 -2.90 -10.14 -4.47
C ILE A 63 -2.84 -11.02 -5.73
N ARG A 64 -1.66 -11.55 -6.07
CA ARG A 64 -1.50 -12.51 -7.17
C ARG A 64 -2.22 -13.84 -6.90
N GLU A 65 -2.11 -14.39 -5.69
CA GLU A 65 -2.80 -15.61 -5.27
C GLU A 65 -4.32 -15.48 -5.37
N MET A 66 -4.85 -14.28 -5.10
CA MET A 66 -6.27 -13.96 -5.24
C MET A 66 -6.71 -13.70 -6.70
N GLY A 67 -5.80 -13.84 -7.67
CA GLY A 67 -6.10 -13.69 -9.11
C GLY A 67 -6.03 -12.27 -9.65
N TYR A 68 -5.56 -11.29 -8.86
CA TYR A 68 -5.51 -9.87 -9.24
C TYR A 68 -4.11 -9.33 -9.50
N GLY A 69 -3.13 -10.23 -9.67
CA GLY A 69 -1.71 -9.84 -9.80
C GLY A 69 -1.43 -8.86 -10.93
N GLU A 70 -2.13 -8.99 -12.07
CA GLU A 70 -1.98 -8.09 -13.24
C GLU A 70 -2.42 -6.65 -12.94
N TYR A 71 -3.32 -6.46 -11.97
CA TYR A 71 -3.82 -5.15 -11.58
C TYR A 71 -2.95 -4.46 -10.51
N TYR A 72 -1.97 -5.17 -9.92
CA TYR A 72 -1.08 -4.63 -8.89
C TYR A 72 0.20 -4.03 -9.51
N THR A 73 0.08 -2.82 -10.04
CA THR A 73 1.07 -2.19 -10.92
C THR A 73 2.20 -1.43 -10.21
N HIS A 74 2.06 -1.13 -8.91
CA HIS A 74 3.09 -0.45 -8.11
C HIS A 74 3.33 -1.16 -6.78
N GLY A 75 4.37 -0.76 -6.03
CA GLY A 75 4.62 -1.29 -4.69
C GLY A 75 3.76 -0.61 -3.61
N PRO A 76 3.74 -1.13 -2.37
CA PRO A 76 2.80 -0.70 -1.34
C PRO A 76 3.05 0.70 -0.77
N GLY A 77 4.21 1.34 -1.05
CA GLY A 77 4.39 2.75 -0.66
C GLY A 77 5.82 3.25 -0.63
N ALA A 78 5.97 4.48 -0.15
CA ALA A 78 7.23 5.17 0.12
C ALA A 78 7.17 5.81 1.52
N TRP A 79 8.30 6.32 2.02
CA TRP A 79 8.32 6.93 3.35
C TRP A 79 7.87 8.38 3.28
N THR A 80 7.20 8.85 4.32
CA THR A 80 6.71 10.22 4.45
C THR A 80 7.47 10.93 5.58
N TRP A 81 8.03 12.11 5.30
CA TRP A 81 8.74 12.92 6.29
C TRP A 81 8.57 14.42 5.98
N LEU A 82 9.66 15.16 5.77
CA LEU A 82 9.60 16.54 5.24
C LEU A 82 9.11 16.61 3.79
N GLU A 83 9.18 15.50 3.05
CA GLU A 83 8.59 15.33 1.73
C GLU A 83 7.60 14.17 1.75
N ILE A 84 6.63 14.19 0.83
CA ILE A 84 5.56 13.18 0.76
C ILE A 84 6.07 11.81 0.28
N HIS A 85 7.15 11.76 -0.51
CA HIS A 85 7.74 10.51 -0.98
C HIS A 85 9.26 10.53 -0.84
N THR A 86 9.75 9.86 0.20
CA THR A 86 11.16 9.72 0.53
C THR A 86 11.60 8.26 0.50
N SER A 87 12.93 8.06 0.50
CA SER A 87 13.50 6.73 0.68
C SER A 87 13.36 6.25 2.13
N PRO A 88 13.29 4.94 2.38
CA PRO A 88 13.41 3.83 1.40
C PRO A 88 12.09 3.36 0.75
N ARG A 89 11.97 3.30 -0.58
CA ARG A 89 10.73 2.82 -1.23
C ARG A 89 10.42 1.35 -0.93
N LEU A 90 9.15 1.03 -0.65
CA LEU A 90 8.64 -0.33 -0.55
C LEU A 90 8.30 -0.84 -1.96
N VAL A 91 9.30 -1.31 -2.69
CA VAL A 91 9.14 -1.78 -4.08
C VAL A 91 10.03 -2.99 -4.34
N HIS A 92 9.59 -3.90 -5.22
CA HIS A 92 10.39 -5.04 -5.67
C HIS A 92 11.68 -4.60 -6.40
N LYS A 93 11.60 -3.49 -7.14
CA LYS A 93 12.72 -2.91 -7.90
C LYS A 93 12.90 -1.45 -7.50
N VAL A 94 14.02 -1.14 -6.88
CA VAL A 94 14.38 0.26 -6.60
C VAL A 94 14.82 0.89 -7.91
N ILE A 95 14.03 1.83 -8.44
CA ILE A 95 14.47 2.70 -9.53
C ILE A 95 15.47 3.67 -8.90
N LYS A 96 16.77 3.46 -9.19
CA LYS A 96 17.80 4.46 -8.93
C LYS A 96 17.70 5.49 -10.06
N TYR A 97 17.50 6.76 -9.71
CA TYR A 97 17.78 7.87 -10.62
C TYR A 97 19.30 8.01 -10.78
#